data_AF-A0A9D6U7N3-F1
#
_entry.id   AF-A0A9D6U7N3-F1
#
_cell.length_a   1.000
_cell.length_b   1.000
_cell.length_c   1.000
_cell.angle_alpha   90.00
_cell.angle_beta   90.00
_cell.angle_gamma   90.00
#
_symmetry.space_group_name_H-M   'P 1'
#
loop_
_entity.id
_entity.type
_entity.pdbx_description
1 polymer ?
#
loop_
_entity_poly.entity_id
_entity_poly.type
_entity_poly.pdbx_seq_one_letter_code
_entity_poly.pdbx_strand_id
1 'polypeptide(L)'
;MKIVLDNARYQHCKFVEAAAKELNITLLFLPSYSPNLNIIERLWKFTKKKILYAKYYETPAKFHQAITGFLNTINSKHNLDFKNLLTLKFQFFQNQNVLIHPV
;
A
#
# COMPACT_ATOMS: atom_id res chain seq x y z
N MET A 1 -2.25 18.56 -4.81
CA MET A 1 -2.50 17.28 -4.10
C MET A 1 -1.19 16.51 -3.99
N LYS A 2 -0.95 15.66 -2.98
CA LYS A 2 0.26 14.82 -2.90
C LYS A 2 -0.10 13.34 -2.90
N ILE A 3 0.60 12.53 -3.69
CA ILE A 3 0.44 11.07 -3.74
C ILE A 3 1.77 10.44 -3.37
N VAL A 4 1.74 9.49 -2.43
CA VAL A 4 2.91 8.71 -2.02
C VAL A 4 2.93 7.41 -2.80
N LEU A 5 4.07 7.08 -3.40
CA LEU A 5 4.26 6.01 -4.36
C LEU A 5 5.49 5.15 -4.00
N ASP A 6 5.48 3.88 -4.44
CA ASP A 6 6.68 3.03 -4.40
C ASP A 6 7.58 3.32 -5.62
N ASN A 7 8.69 2.61 -5.76
CA ASN A 7 9.61 2.84 -6.90
C ASN A 7 9.33 1.93 -8.10
N ALA A 8 8.06 1.54 -8.32
CA ALA A 8 7.72 0.74 -9.48
C ALA A 8 8.05 1.52 -10.77
N ARG A 9 8.77 0.90 -11.72
CA ARG A 9 9.28 1.57 -12.93
C ARG A 9 8.19 2.30 -13.73
N TYR A 10 6.98 1.74 -13.80
CA TYR A 10 5.87 2.35 -14.54
C TYR A 10 5.34 3.64 -13.90
N GLN A 11 5.61 3.90 -12.62
CA GLN A 11 5.22 5.14 -11.96
C GLN A 11 6.17 6.31 -12.26
N HIS A 12 7.40 6.00 -12.66
CA HIS A 12 8.42 6.97 -13.12
C HIS A 12 8.36 7.21 -14.64
N CYS A 13 7.35 6.68 -15.33
CA CYS A 13 7.27 6.87 -16.78
C CYS A 13 6.82 8.30 -17.11
N LYS A 14 7.32 8.83 -18.24
CA LYS A 14 7.04 10.21 -18.68
C LYS A 14 5.54 10.53 -18.74
N PHE A 15 4.72 9.54 -19.09
CA PHE A 15 3.27 9.71 -19.15
C PHE A 15 2.67 10.02 -17.76
N VAL A 16 3.09 9.28 -16.73
CA VAL A 16 2.62 9.50 -15.35
C VAL A 16 3.10 10.85 -14.82
N GLU A 17 4.35 11.21 -15.06
CA GLU A 17 4.90 12.51 -14.64
C GLU A 17 4.18 13.69 -15.33
N ALA A 18 3.93 13.57 -16.64
CA ALA A 18 3.21 14.59 -17.40
C ALA A 18 1.76 14.76 -16.90
N ALA A 19 1.04 13.66 -16.70
CA ALA A 19 -0.32 13.68 -16.17
C ALA A 19 -0.36 14.26 -14.74
N ALA A 20 0.60 13.90 -13.89
CA ALA A 20 0.69 14.47 -12.55
C ALA A 20 0.93 15.98 -12.58
N LYS A 21 1.79 16.46 -13.49
CA LYS A 21 2.03 17.90 -13.68
C LYS A 21 0.79 18.65 -14.16
N GLU A 22 0.08 18.11 -15.16
CA GLU A 22 -1.16 18.69 -15.69
C GLU A 22 -2.24 18.81 -14.61
N LEU A 23 -2.36 17.78 -13.77
CA LEU A 23 -3.33 17.73 -12.66
C LEU A 23 -2.85 18.43 -11.38
N ASN A 24 -1.67 19.07 -11.39
CA ASN A 24 -1.06 19.71 -10.22
C ASN A 24 -0.94 18.76 -8.99
N ILE A 25 -0.50 17.54 -9.28
CA ILE A 25 -0.23 16.46 -8.32
C ILE A 25 1.29 16.37 -8.09
N THR A 26 1.70 16.46 -6.83
CA THR A 26 3.07 16.16 -6.42
C THR A 26 3.20 14.66 -6.16
N LEU A 27 4.07 13.99 -6.91
CA LEU A 27 4.45 12.60 -6.67
C LEU A 27 5.58 12.55 -5.64
N LEU A 28 5.36 11.79 -4.56
CA LEU A 28 6.35 11.56 -3.51
C LEU A 28 6.75 10.09 -3.53
N PHE A 29 7.99 9.81 -3.90
CA PHE A 29 8.52 8.45 -3.94
C PHE A 29 9.13 8.08 -2.59
N LEU A 30 8.81 6.88 -2.12
CA LEU A 30 9.43 6.30 -0.93
C LEU A 30 10.91 5.97 -1.21
N PRO A 31 11.76 5.93 -0.18
CA PRO A 31 13.12 5.40 -0.34
C PRO A 31 13.10 3.95 -0.85
N SER A 32 14.15 3.56 -1.59
CA SER A 32 14.31 2.20 -2.08
C SER A 32 14.21 1.18 -0.95
N TYR A 33 13.62 0.01 -1.26
CA TYR A 33 13.46 -1.11 -0.32
C TYR A 33 12.85 -0.72 1.04
N SER A 34 11.93 0.26 1.07
CA SER A 34 11.25 0.72 2.28
C SER A 34 9.75 0.34 2.35
N PRO A 35 9.40 -0.96 2.24
CA PRO A 35 8.01 -1.43 2.29
C PRO A 35 7.31 -1.09 3.62
N ASN A 36 8.09 -0.97 4.71
CA ASN A 36 7.59 -0.58 6.03
C ASN A 36 6.95 0.82 6.05
N LEU A 37 7.39 1.71 5.16
CA LEU A 37 6.86 3.07 5.00
C LEU A 37 5.61 3.11 4.11
N ASN A 38 5.35 2.05 3.34
CA ASN A 38 4.21 1.98 2.45
C ASN A 38 2.94 1.50 3.19
N ILE A 39 2.06 2.45 3.55
CA ILE A 39 0.84 2.18 4.32
C ILE A 39 -0.07 1.17 3.62
N ILE A 40 -0.09 1.15 2.28
CA ILE A 40 -0.94 0.22 1.53
C ILE A 40 -0.57 -1.24 1.80
N GLU A 41 0.69 -1.52 2.16
CA GLU A 41 1.10 -2.88 2.52
C GLU A 41 0.47 -3.36 3.82
N ARG A 42 0.28 -2.45 4.80
CA ARG A 42 -0.44 -2.76 6.04
C ARG A 42 -1.89 -3.11 5.75
N LEU A 43 -2.53 -2.31 4.89
CA LEU A 43 -3.89 -2.58 4.39
C LEU A 43 -3.99 -3.95 3.72
N TRP A 44 -3.04 -4.27 2.83
CA TRP A 44 -3.03 -5.56 2.15
C TRP A 44 -2.78 -6.72 3.11
N LYS A 45 -1.85 -6.61 4.06
CA LYS A 45 -1.63 -7.63 5.10
C LYS A 45 -2.91 -7.90 5.90
N PHE A 46 -3.61 -6.85 6.31
CA PHE A 46 -4.89 -6.96 7.01
C PHE A 46 -5.98 -7.61 6.16
N THR A 47 -6.12 -7.17 4.91
CA THR A 47 -7.08 -7.73 3.94
C THR A 47 -6.84 -9.22 3.74
N LYS A 48 -5.59 -9.62 3.47
CA LYS A 48 -5.23 -11.04 3.32
C LYS A 48 -5.60 -11.84 4.57
N LYS A 49 -5.27 -11.34 5.76
CA LYS A 49 -5.58 -12.00 7.03
C LYS A 49 -7.09 -12.18 7.25
N LYS A 50 -7.92 -11.20 6.88
CA LYS A 50 -9.36 -11.23 7.14
C LYS A 50 -10.15 -12.06 6.14
N ILE A 51 -9.80 -12.00 4.85
CA ILE A 51 -10.65 -12.57 3.79
C ILE A 51 -9.96 -13.62 2.91
N LEU A 52 -8.63 -13.72 2.92
CA LEU A 52 -7.89 -14.68 2.08
C LEU A 52 -7.24 -15.80 2.88
N TYR A 53 -7.05 -15.63 4.19
CA TYR A 53 -6.43 -16.64 5.03
C TYR A 53 -7.27 -17.92 5.06
N ALA A 54 -6.65 -19.04 4.67
CA ALA A 54 -7.27 -20.36 4.58
C ALA A 54 -8.56 -20.42 3.73
N LYS A 55 -8.74 -19.49 2.78
CA LYS A 55 -9.95 -19.41 1.95
C LYS A 55 -9.60 -19.53 0.47
N TYR A 56 -10.18 -20.55 -0.15
CA TYR A 56 -10.09 -20.76 -1.60
C TYR A 56 -11.28 -20.10 -2.31
N TYR A 57 -11.00 -19.49 -3.46
CA TYR A 57 -12.00 -18.93 -4.35
C TYR A 57 -11.89 -19.65 -5.70
N GLU A 58 -12.95 -20.38 -6.04
CA GLU A 58 -13.03 -21.21 -7.25
C GLU A 58 -12.96 -20.42 -8.57
N THR A 59 -13.31 -19.13 -8.56
CA THR A 59 -13.30 -18.28 -9.74
C THR A 59 -12.66 -16.93 -9.45
N PRO A 60 -12.01 -16.30 -10.46
CA PRO A 60 -11.53 -14.93 -10.35
C PRO A 60 -12.65 -13.96 -9.96
N ALA A 61 -13.87 -14.14 -10.46
CA ALA A 61 -15.00 -13.27 -10.14
C ALA A 61 -15.34 -13.29 -8.63
N LYS A 62 -15.42 -14.48 -8.02
CA LYS A 62 -15.66 -14.63 -6.58
C LYS A 62 -14.53 -14.02 -5.74
N PHE A 63 -13.28 -14.18 -6.20
CA PHE A 63 -12.12 -13.56 -5.55
C PHE A 63 -12.20 -12.02 -5.58
N HIS A 64 -12.48 -11.44 -6.75
CA HIS A 64 -12.64 -9.99 -6.90
C HIS A 64 -13.79 -9.47 -6.04
N GLN A 65 -14.95 -10.14 -6.05
CA GLN A 65 -16.12 -9.77 -5.25
C GLN A 65 -15.81 -9.79 -3.75
N ALA A 66 -15.03 -10.76 -3.27
CA ALA A 66 -14.65 -10.83 -1.87
C ALA A 66 -13.74 -9.66 -1.47
N ILE A 67 -12.77 -9.30 -2.31
CA ILE A 67 -11.88 -8.16 -2.06
C ILE A 67 -12.67 -6.84 -2.09
N THR A 68 -13.45 -6.59 -3.15
CA THR A 68 -14.21 -5.34 -3.29
C THR A 68 -15.27 -5.19 -2.21
N GLY A 69 -16.02 -6.26 -1.91
CA GLY A 69 -17.01 -6.25 -0.82
C GLY A 69 -16.39 -5.99 0.56
N PHE A 70 -15.19 -6.52 0.81
CA PHE A 70 -14.46 -6.23 2.02
C PHE A 70 -14.01 -4.77 2.10
N LEU A 71 -13.37 -4.26 1.04
CA LEU A 71 -12.89 -2.87 0.99
C LEU A 71 -14.03 -1.85 1.10
N ASN A 72 -15.21 -2.16 0.55
CA ASN A 72 -16.40 -1.30 0.68
C ASN A 72 -16.95 -1.25 2.12
N THR A 73 -16.69 -2.26 2.95
CA THR A 73 -17.24 -2.35 4.31
C THR A 73 -16.20 -2.10 5.41
N ILE A 74 -14.92 -1.95 5.04
CA ILE A 74 -13.79 -1.89 5.98
C ILE A 74 -13.90 -0.71 6.96
N ASN A 75 -14.31 0.47 6.47
CA ASN A 75 -14.43 1.68 7.28
C ASN A 75 -15.57 1.59 8.31
N SER A 76 -16.64 0.86 7.98
CA SER A 76 -17.82 0.73 8.85
C SER A 76 -17.67 -0.41 9.86
N LYS A 77 -17.15 -1.56 9.44
CA LYS A 77 -17.11 -2.79 10.26
C LYS A 77 -15.82 -2.97 11.07
N HIS A 78 -14.71 -2.36 10.68
CA HIS A 78 -13.40 -2.53 11.31
C HIS A 78 -12.77 -1.21 11.75
N ASN A 79 -13.58 -0.16 11.96
CA ASN A 79 -13.13 1.22 12.17
C ASN A 79 -12.00 1.35 13.22
N LEU A 80 -12.08 0.63 14.35
CA LEU A 80 -11.09 0.73 15.42
C LEU A 80 -9.73 0.09 15.05
N ASP A 81 -9.75 -1.15 14.56
CA ASP A 81 -8.56 -1.85 14.07
C ASP A 81 -7.92 -1.09 12.90
N PHE A 82 -8.75 -0.59 12.00
CA PHE A 82 -8.36 0.14 10.80
C PHE A 82 -7.69 1.47 11.13
N LYS A 83 -8.25 2.24 12.08
CA LYS A 83 -7.67 3.48 12.58
C LYS A 83 -6.29 3.27 13.20
N ASN A 84 -6.08 2.18 13.94
CA ASN A 84 -4.78 1.85 14.51
C ASN A 84 -3.77 1.37 13.45
N LEU A 85 -4.26 0.65 12.44
CA LEU A 85 -3.44 0.07 11.38
C LEU A 85 -2.87 1.12 10.43
N LEU A 86 -3.69 2.11 10.03
CA LEU A 86 -3.32 3.14 9.05
C LEU A 86 -2.67 4.38 9.69
N THR A 87 -2.03 4.20 10.84
CA THR A 87 -1.28 5.29 11.50
C THR A 87 0.05 5.56 10.80
N LEU A 88 0.50 6.82 10.86
CA LEU A 88 1.85 7.24 10.45
C LEU A 88 2.93 6.89 11.49
N LYS A 89 2.62 6.00 12.44
CA LYS A 89 3.60 5.47 13.39
C LYS A 89 4.38 4.37 12.66
N PHE A 90 5.57 4.71 12.20
CA PHE A 90 6.47 3.79 11.52
C PHE A 90 7.52 3.25 12.49
N GLN A 91 7.84 1.97 12.34
CA GLN A 91 8.98 1.38 13.03
C GLN A 91 10.25 1.80 12.29
N PHE A 92 11.16 2.43 13.02
CA PHE A 92 12.51 2.73 12.58
C PHE A 92 13.48 1.76 13.24
N PHE A 93 14.40 1.19 12.47
CA PHE A 93 15.45 0.34 12.99
C PHE A 93 16.69 1.19 13.23
N GLN A 94 17.32 1.09 14.40
CA GLN A 94 18.61 1.73 14.64
C GLN A 94 19.70 1.02 13.85
N ASN A 95 20.56 1.80 13.19
CA ASN A 95 21.65 1.35 12.33
C ASN A 95 22.67 0.47 13.08
N GLN A 96 22.45 -0.84 13.13
CA GLN A 96 23.54 -1.76 13.45
C GLN A 96 23.82 -2.81 12.37
N ASN A 97 22.93 -3.05 11.38
CA ASN A 97 23.20 -4.00 10.29
C ASN A 97 22.34 -3.75 9.04
N VAL A 98 22.22 -2.50 8.57
CA VAL A 98 21.63 -2.28 7.24
C VAL A 98 22.76 -2.43 6.23
N LEU A 99 22.76 -3.54 5.49
CA LEU A 99 23.57 -3.69 4.28
C LEU A 99 23.26 -2.48 3.41
N ILE A 100 24.24 -1.58 3.30
CA ILE A 100 24.20 -0.47 2.35
C ILE A 100 24.21 -1.15 0.99
N HIS A 101 23.04 -1.29 0.36
CA HIS A 101 22.98 -1.66 -1.04
C HIS A 101 23.61 -0.48 -1.80
N PRO A 102 24.77 -0.66 -2.44
CA PRO A 102 25.36 0.40 -3.24
C PRO A 102 24.42 0.69 -4.41
N VAL A 103 24.17 1.98 -4.60
CA VAL A 103 23.41 2.55 -5.73
C VAL A 103 24.13 2.24 -7.03
#